data_AF-A0A534KU63-F1
#
_entry.id   AF-A0A534KU63-F1
#
_cell.length_a   1.000
_cell.length_b   1.000
_cell.length_c   1.000
_cell.angle_alpha   90.00
_cell.angle_beta   90.00
_cell.angle_gamma   90.00
#
_symmetry.space_group_name_H-M   'P 1'
#
loop_
_entity.id
_entity.type
_entity.pdbx_description
1 polymer ?
#
loop_
_entity_poly.entity_id
_entity_poly.type
_entity_poly.pdbx_seq_one_letter_code
_entity_poly.pdbx_strand_id
1 'polypeptide(L)'
;MTTFPEEVLTRTKRGENEVRSLIDRGRYVRYNYLHPETGQPMEGGKVKLVLLAESGKIEEFFVIPTKSGRDLLIHAVEKGARKIWDGTQPVDV
;
A
#
# COMPACT_ATOMS: atom_id res chain seq x y z
N MET A 1 -29.58 6.45 -19.64
CA MET A 1 -28.15 6.19 -19.89
C MET A 1 -27.36 7.18 -19.07
N THR A 2 -26.54 6.72 -18.13
CA THR A 2 -25.59 7.58 -17.42
C THR A 2 -24.47 7.94 -18.39
N THR A 3 -24.32 9.22 -18.69
CA THR A 3 -23.19 9.72 -19.49
C THR A 3 -22.09 10.11 -18.52
N PHE A 4 -20.94 9.45 -18.60
CA PHE A 4 -19.77 9.80 -17.79
C PHE A 4 -19.04 11.00 -18.40
N PRO A 5 -18.50 11.94 -17.59
CA PRO A 5 -17.65 13.02 -18.08
C PRO A 5 -16.40 12.49 -18.81
N GLU A 6 -15.90 13.23 -19.80
CA GLU A 6 -14.73 12.81 -20.59
C GLU A 6 -13.47 12.66 -19.72
N GLU A 7 -13.35 13.44 -18.65
CA GLU A 7 -12.20 13.49 -17.75
C GLU A 7 -11.98 12.19 -16.97
N VAL A 8 -13.01 11.35 -16.83
CA VAL A 8 -12.92 10.04 -16.16
C VAL A 8 -12.82 8.88 -17.14
N LEU A 9 -12.96 9.13 -18.45
CA LEU A 9 -12.78 8.13 -19.49
C LEU A 9 -11.30 7.90 -19.78
N THR A 10 -10.98 6.66 -20.18
CA THR A 10 -9.67 6.29 -20.71
C THR A 10 -9.80 5.11 -21.66
N ARG A 11 -8.71 4.83 -22.38
CA ARG A 11 -8.66 3.76 -23.38
C ARG A 11 -7.65 2.71 -22.96
N THR A 12 -8.07 1.45 -22.93
CA THR A 12 -7.17 0.33 -22.66
C THR A 12 -6.17 0.16 -23.80
N LYS A 13 -5.11 -0.63 -23.58
CA LYS A 13 -4.15 -1.00 -24.65
C LYS A 13 -4.81 -1.71 -25.83
N ARG A 14 -5.99 -2.32 -25.63
CA ARG A 14 -6.77 -3.00 -26.68
C ARG A 14 -7.74 -2.07 -27.41
N GLY A 15 -7.82 -0.81 -27.00
CA GLY A 15 -8.64 0.20 -27.64
C GLY A 15 -10.07 0.33 -27.10
N GLU A 16 -10.40 -0.35 -26.00
CA GLU A 16 -11.71 -0.29 -25.35
C GLU A 16 -11.79 0.91 -24.40
N ASN A 17 -12.98 1.52 -24.26
CA ASN A 17 -13.20 2.62 -23.31
C ASN A 17 -13.51 2.06 -21.92
N GLU A 18 -12.90 2.65 -20.90
CA GLU A 18 -13.16 2.35 -19.49
C GLU A 18 -13.30 3.64 -18.67
N VAL A 19 -13.97 3.55 -17.51
CA VAL A 19 -14.18 4.67 -16.59
C VAL A 19 -13.31 4.44 -15.35
N ARG A 20 -12.51 5.44 -14.96
CA ARG A 20 -11.84 5.45 -13.66
C ARG A 20 -12.88 5.70 -12.56
N SER A 21 -13.24 4.65 -11.82
CA SER A 21 -14.10 4.77 -10.63
C SER A 21 -13.26 4.91 -9.37
N LEU A 22 -13.64 5.84 -8.50
CA LEU A 22 -13.05 5.95 -7.17
C LEU A 22 -13.58 4.82 -6.28
N ILE A 23 -12.67 4.11 -5.60
CA ILE A 23 -13.04 3.12 -4.58
C ILE A 23 -13.06 3.80 -3.21
N ASP A 24 -11.92 4.36 -2.78
CA ASP A 24 -11.77 5.11 -1.54
C ASP A 24 -10.59 6.11 -1.61
N ARG A 25 -10.42 6.86 -0.53
CA ARG A 25 -9.26 7.72 -0.25
C ARG A 25 -8.79 7.49 1.18
N GLY A 26 -7.56 7.85 1.47
CA GLY A 26 -6.98 7.61 2.78
C GLY A 26 -5.56 8.10 2.92
N ARG A 27 -4.98 7.72 4.04
CA ARG A 27 -3.55 7.84 4.33
C ARG A 27 -2.89 6.48 4.22
N TYR A 28 -1.58 6.45 4.25
CA TYR A 28 -0.83 5.19 4.27
C TYR A 28 0.35 5.28 5.20
N VAL A 29 0.76 4.12 5.70
CA VAL A 29 2.02 3.94 6.41
C VAL A 29 2.80 2.82 5.75
N ARG A 30 4.12 3.03 5.61
CA ARG A 30 5.03 2.03 5.08
C ARG A 30 6.24 1.91 5.99
N TYR A 31 6.57 0.69 6.39
CA TYR A 31 7.74 0.44 7.23
C TYR A 31 8.44 -0.86 6.81
N ASN A 32 9.74 -0.92 7.09
CA ASN A 32 10.55 -2.12 6.95
C ASN A 32 10.82 -2.73 8.33
N TYR A 33 11.52 -3.86 8.34
CA TYR A 33 11.97 -4.51 9.56
C TYR A 33 13.47 -4.24 9.70
N LEU A 34 13.88 -3.79 10.89
CA LEU A 34 15.28 -3.55 11.21
C LEU A 34 15.77 -4.61 12.20
N HIS A 35 17.05 -4.97 12.11
CA HIS A 35 17.71 -5.77 13.13
C HIS A 35 17.85 -4.91 14.41
N PRO A 36 17.40 -5.40 15.60
CA PRO A 36 17.29 -4.57 16.79
C PRO A 36 18.63 -4.05 17.33
N GLU A 37 19.73 -4.78 17.09
CA GLU A 37 21.05 -4.40 17.59
C GLU A 37 21.83 -3.48 16.63
N THR A 38 21.59 -3.62 15.32
CA THR A 38 22.41 -2.94 14.29
C THR A 38 21.65 -1.83 13.58
N GLY A 39 20.32 -1.80 13.69
CA GLY A 39 19.46 -0.88 12.96
C GLY A 39 19.42 -1.12 11.45
N GLN A 40 20.11 -2.15 10.95
CA GLN A 40 20.17 -2.46 9.53
C GLN A 40 18.85 -3.11 9.07
N PRO A 41 18.36 -2.83 7.85
CA PRO A 41 17.22 -3.53 7.29
C PRO A 41 17.44 -5.05 7.27
N MET A 42 16.42 -5.80 7.67
CA MET A 42 16.40 -7.25 7.54
C MET A 42 16.48 -7.65 6.04
N GLU A 43 17.12 -8.79 5.76
CA GLU A 43 17.30 -9.28 4.40
C GLU A 43 15.97 -9.48 3.65
N GLY A 44 16.03 -9.35 2.32
CA GLY A 44 14.89 -9.57 1.42
C GLY A 44 14.07 -8.33 1.08
N GLY A 45 14.38 -7.16 1.67
CA GLY A 45 13.80 -5.87 1.26
C GLY A 45 12.29 -5.76 1.43
N LYS A 46 11.68 -6.71 2.16
CA LYS A 46 10.23 -6.77 2.38
C LYS A 46 9.80 -5.58 3.22
N VAL A 47 8.82 -4.84 2.71
CA VAL A 47 8.17 -3.77 3.46
C VAL A 47 6.71 -4.12 3.71
N LYS A 48 6.15 -3.55 4.76
CA LYS A 48 4.72 -3.63 5.06
C LYS A 48 4.07 -2.30 4.68
N LEU A 49 2.99 -2.37 3.90
CA LEU A 49 2.13 -1.25 3.53
C LEU A 49 0.82 -1.38 4.30
N VAL A 50 0.39 -0.30 4.93
CA VAL A 50 -0.90 -0.18 5.60
C VAL A 50 -1.66 0.94 4.93
N LEU A 51 -2.84 0.65 4.41
CA LEU A 51 -3.77 1.61 3.84
C LEU A 51 -4.85 1.93 4.87
N LEU A 52 -5.03 3.21 5.15
CA LEU A 52 -5.94 3.74 6.16
C LEU A 52 -7.01 4.56 5.43
N ALA A 53 -8.12 3.93 5.07
CA ALA A 53 -9.20 4.61 4.37
C ALA A 53 -9.88 5.65 5.27
N GLU A 54 -10.40 6.73 4.68
CA GLU A 54 -11.20 7.74 5.36
C GLU A 54 -12.47 7.15 6.01
N SER A 55 -12.95 6.02 5.49
CA SER A 55 -14.06 5.25 6.07
C SER A 55 -13.69 4.50 7.36
N GLY A 56 -12.40 4.47 7.73
CA GLY A 56 -11.88 3.70 8.85
C GLY A 56 -11.49 2.25 8.50
N LYS A 57 -11.69 1.80 7.25
CA LYS A 57 -11.20 0.50 6.79
C LYS A 57 -9.67 0.48 6.78
N ILE A 58 -9.08 -0.57 7.33
CA ILE A 58 -7.64 -0.80 7.31
C ILE A 58 -7.34 -2.01 6.42
N GLU A 59 -6.36 -1.87 5.53
CA GLU A 59 -5.85 -2.98 4.73
C GLU A 59 -4.34 -3.06 4.84
N GLU A 60 -3.81 -4.27 5.04
CA GLU A 60 -2.38 -4.49 5.19
C GLU A 60 -1.86 -5.36 4.07
N PHE A 61 -0.67 -5.02 3.57
CA PHE A 61 0.00 -5.77 2.52
C PHE A 61 1.49 -5.93 2.81
N PHE A 62 2.05 -7.06 2.39
CA PHE A 62 3.49 -7.18 2.18
C PHE A 62 3.82 -6.78 0.75
N VAL A 63 4.82 -5.92 0.61
CA VAL A 63 5.43 -5.59 -0.69
C VAL A 63 6.76 -6.33 -0.75
N ILE A 64 6.88 -7.26 -1.69
CA ILE A 64 8.04 -8.13 -1.85
C ILE A 64 8.70 -7.84 -3.20
N PRO A 65 9.95 -7.37 -3.22
CA PRO A 65 10.66 -7.14 -4.48
C PRO A 65 10.89 -8.45 -5.21
N THR A 66 10.71 -8.44 -6.53
CA THR A 66 10.99 -9.60 -7.38
C THR A 66 12.13 -9.32 -8.34
N LYS A 67 12.76 -10.38 -8.84
CA LYS A 67 13.83 -10.28 -9.86
C LYS A 67 13.37 -9.64 -11.17
N SER A 68 12.05 -9.56 -11.41
CA SER A 68 11.48 -8.93 -12.61
C SER A 68 11.49 -7.40 -12.57
N GLY A 69 11.90 -6.79 -11.46
CA GLY A 69 11.80 -5.36 -11.22
C GLY A 69 10.38 -4.87 -10.86
N ARG A 70 9.41 -5.79 -10.79
CA ARG A 70 8.07 -5.54 -10.24
C ARG A 70 8.01 -6.04 -8.80
N ASP A 71 7.20 -5.39 -7.98
CA ASP A 71 6.90 -5.86 -6.63
C ASP A 71 5.68 -6.77 -6.62
N LEU A 72 5.71 -7.80 -5.77
CA LEU A 72 4.56 -8.63 -5.44
C LEU A 72 3.87 -8.05 -4.21
N LEU A 73 2.58 -7.72 -4.33
CA LEU A 73 1.75 -7.26 -3.24
C LEU A 73 0.89 -8.40 -2.71
N ILE A 74 1.05 -8.77 -1.44
CA ILE A 74 0.33 -9.88 -0.80
C ILE A 74 -0.50 -9.33 0.36
N HIS A 75 -1.81 -9.61 0.36
CA HIS A 75 -2.68 -9.25 1.48
C HIS A 75 -2.19 -9.90 2.77
N ALA A 76 -2.10 -9.12 3.84
CA ALA A 76 -1.70 -9.57 5.17
C ALA A 76 -2.92 -9.53 6.08
N VAL A 77 -2.98 -10.46 7.03
CA VAL A 77 -3.98 -10.41 8.10
C VAL A 77 -3.74 -9.14 8.90
N GLU A 78 -4.79 -8.33 9.07
CA GLU A 78 -4.77 -7.14 9.90
C GLU A 78 -4.30 -7.54 11.31
N LYS A 79 -3.18 -6.96 11.73
CA LYS A 79 -2.81 -6.96 13.14
C LYS A 79 -3.19 -5.59 13.63
N GLY A 80 -4.12 -5.52 14.59
CA GLY A 80 -4.70 -4.27 15.12
C GLY A 80 -3.66 -3.29 15.67
N ALA A 81 -4.10 -2.39 16.56
CA ALA A 81 -3.26 -1.27 17.01
C ALA A 81 -1.83 -1.68 17.40
N ARG A 82 -0.85 -1.04 16.76
CA ARG A 82 0.58 -1.26 17.01
C ARG A 82 1.37 0.01 16.75
N LYS A 83 2.55 0.08 17.35
CA LYS A 83 3.53 1.14 17.10
C LYS A 83 4.65 0.67 16.17
N ILE A 84 5.27 1.61 15.49
CA ILE A 84 6.47 1.45 14.67
C ILE A 84 7.56 2.42 15.12
N TRP A 85 8.81 2.14 14.80
CA TRP A 85 9.94 3.02 15.11
C TRP A 85 10.14 4.06 14.02
N ASP A 86 10.21 5.35 14.37
CA ASP A 86 10.47 6.44 13.40
C ASP A 86 11.96 6.83 13.27
N GLY A 87 12.83 6.18 14.04
CA GLY A 87 14.24 6.56 14.18
C GLY A 87 14.59 7.13 15.56
N THR A 88 13.59 7.59 16.31
CA THR A 88 13.77 8.28 17.60
C THR A 88 12.77 7.83 18.68
N GLN A 89 11.55 7.48 18.31
CA GLN A 89 10.49 7.10 19.24
C GLN A 89 9.49 6.13 18.60
N PRO A 90 8.67 5.44 19.41
CA PRO A 90 7.58 4.62 18.89
C PRO A 90 6.38 5.51 18.50
N VAL A 91 5.98 5.44 17.23
CA VAL A 91 4.82 6.16 16.67
C VAL A 91 3.71 5.19 16.28
N ASP A 92 2.47 5.66 16.25
CA ASP A 92 1.34 4.83 15.79
C ASP A 92 1.40 4.61 14.28
N VAL A 93 0.87 3.46 13.85
CA VAL A 93 0.55 3.19 12.43
C VAL A 93 -0.65 4.03 12.01
#